data_AF-A0A536BE85-F1
#
_entry.id   AF-A0A536BE85-F1
#
_cell.length_a   1.000
_cell.length_b   1.000
_cell.length_c   1.000
_cell.angle_alpha   90.00
_cell.angle_beta   90.00
_cell.angle_gamma   90.00
#
_symmetry.space_group_name_H-M   'P 1'
#
loop_
_entity.id
_entity.type
_entity.pdbx_description
1 polymer ?
#
loop_
_entity_poly.entity_id
_entity_poly.type
_entity_poly.pdbx_seq_one_letter_code
_entity_poly.pdbx_strand_id
1 'polypeptide(L)'
;MDGSLGLIVRMPALEIDWETLVSVNLPTLLFVIVGVPLALVGYIVGSDVLVRRLPKRSQSSVRPWVWVGPAILFVGVILVYPMVGTIVRSVFDRHGSTFVGLGNFTRLLT
;
A
#
# COMPACT_ATOMS: atom_id res chain seq x y z
N MET A 1 37.08 4.62 -40.63
CA MET A 1 36.26 3.50 -41.15
C MET A 1 36.29 2.39 -40.12
N ASP A 2 35.56 2.63 -39.06
CA ASP A 2 35.89 2.29 -37.69
C ASP A 2 34.63 1.73 -37.04
N GLY A 3 34.61 0.42 -36.86
CA GLY A 3 34.11 -0.28 -35.66
C GLY A 3 32.73 0.03 -35.08
N SER A 4 31.85 0.79 -35.73
CA SER A 4 30.59 1.26 -35.15
C SER A 4 29.39 0.33 -35.36
N LEU A 5 29.60 -0.86 -35.94
CA LEU A 5 28.52 -1.86 -36.18
C LEU A 5 28.31 -2.85 -35.02
N GLY A 6 28.93 -2.59 -33.86
CA GLY A 6 28.90 -3.49 -32.70
C GLY A 6 27.83 -3.20 -31.64
N LEU A 7 26.96 -2.20 -31.84
CA LEU A 7 25.90 -1.88 -30.88
C LEU A 7 24.63 -2.69 -31.18
N ILE A 8 24.79 -4.02 -31.25
CA ILE A 8 23.66 -4.95 -31.20
C ILE A 8 23.19 -4.94 -29.76
N VAL A 9 22.18 -4.12 -29.48
CA VAL A 9 21.35 -4.25 -28.27
C VAL A 9 20.87 -5.69 -28.24
N ARG A 10 21.48 -6.51 -27.38
CA ARG A 10 21.02 -7.87 -27.05
C ARG A 10 19.67 -7.69 -26.37
N MET A 11 18.60 -7.63 -27.16
CA MET A 11 17.25 -7.74 -26.61
C MET A 11 17.24 -9.07 -25.85
N PRO A 12 16.97 -9.09 -24.53
CA PRO A 12 16.76 -10.35 -23.85
C PRO A 12 15.63 -11.06 -24.61
N ALA A 13 15.94 -12.20 -25.23
CA ALA A 13 14.92 -13.00 -25.87
C ALA A 13 13.87 -13.29 -24.79
N LEU A 14 12.62 -12.93 -25.06
CA LEU A 14 11.53 -13.07 -24.11
C LEU A 14 11.23 -14.57 -24.03
N GLU A 15 11.96 -15.26 -23.15
CA GLU A 15 11.78 -16.68 -22.87
C GLU A 15 10.49 -16.80 -22.04
N ILE A 16 9.38 -16.98 -22.75
CA ILE A 16 8.05 -17.07 -22.14
C ILE A 16 7.94 -18.44 -21.46
N ASP A 17 8.00 -18.44 -20.13
CA ASP A 17 7.71 -19.61 -19.31
C ASP A 17 6.20 -19.84 -19.25
N TRP A 18 5.72 -20.68 -20.16
CA TRP A 18 4.32 -21.02 -20.30
C TRP A 18 3.73 -21.70 -19.06
N GLU A 19 4.53 -22.44 -18.30
CA GLU A 19 4.07 -23.09 -17.06
C GLU A 19 3.81 -22.04 -15.99
N THR A 20 4.74 -21.10 -15.78
CA THR A 20 4.57 -19.99 -14.84
C THR A 20 3.37 -19.10 -15.21
N LEU A 21 3.20 -18.79 -16.50
CA LEU A 21 2.07 -17.98 -16.96
C LEU A 21 0.72 -18.64 -16.66
N VAL A 22 0.59 -19.94 -16.93
CA VAL A 22 -0.69 -20.65 -16.79
C VAL A 22 -0.95 -21.06 -15.34
N SER A 23 0.06 -21.48 -14.59
CA SER A 23 -0.12 -21.99 -13.23
C SER A 23 -0.12 -20.90 -12.16
N VAL A 24 0.67 -19.84 -12.32
CA VAL A 24 0.82 -18.78 -11.31
C VAL A 24 0.06 -17.52 -11.72
N ASN A 25 0.32 -17.02 -12.92
CA ASN A 25 -0.18 -15.71 -13.31
C ASN A 25 -1.67 -15.75 -13.64
N LEU A 26 -2.14 -16.77 -14.37
CA LEU A 26 -3.56 -16.86 -14.74
C LEU A 26 -4.50 -16.97 -13.52
N PRO A 27 -4.25 -17.83 -12.51
CA PRO A 27 -5.09 -17.85 -11.31
C PRO A 27 -4.99 -16.56 -10.51
N THR A 28 -3.81 -15.95 -10.41
CA THR A 28 -3.63 -14.65 -9.74
C THR A 28 -4.43 -13.56 -10.41
N LEU A 29 -4.39 -13.48 -11.74
CA LEU A 29 -5.16 -12.52 -12.51
C LEU A 29 -6.65 -12.76 -12.35
N LEU A 30 -7.13 -14.00 -12.44
CA LEU A 30 -8.53 -14.32 -12.18
C LEU A 30 -8.95 -13.93 -10.77
N PHE A 31 -8.12 -14.22 -9.77
CA PHE A 31 -8.37 -13.83 -8.39
C PHE A 31 -8.45 -12.31 -8.23
N VAL A 32 -7.57 -11.54 -8.87
CA VAL A 32 -7.61 -10.07 -8.81
C VAL A 32 -8.83 -9.53 -9.56
N ILE A 33 -9.06 -10.01 -10.78
CA ILE A 33 -10.16 -9.57 -11.66
C ILE A 33 -11.52 -9.86 -11.03
N VAL A 34 -11.67 -10.95 -10.30
CA VAL A 34 -12.94 -11.32 -9.66
C VAL A 34 -12.99 -10.84 -8.21
N GLY A 35 -11.92 -11.04 -7.46
CA GLY A 35 -11.83 -10.72 -6.03
C GLY A 35 -11.88 -9.23 -5.75
N VAL A 36 -11.23 -8.38 -6.55
CA VAL A 36 -11.27 -6.92 -6.34
C VAL A 36 -12.69 -6.37 -6.55
N PRO A 37 -13.38 -6.66 -7.67
CA PRO A 37 -14.78 -6.25 -7.82
C PRO A 37 -15.71 -6.82 -6.76
N LEU A 38 -15.54 -8.10 -6.38
CA LEU A 38 -16.34 -8.69 -5.29
C LEU A 38 -16.13 -7.97 -3.96
N ALA A 39 -14.88 -7.65 -3.62
CA ALA A 39 -14.56 -6.89 -2.42
C ALA A 39 -15.17 -5.48 -2.47
N LEU A 40 -15.09 -4.80 -3.63
CA LEU A 40 -15.72 -3.50 -3.83
C LEU A 40 -17.23 -3.57 -3.69
N VAL A 41 -17.89 -4.55 -4.32
CA VAL A 41 -19.34 -4.75 -4.20
C VAL A 41 -19.72 -5.05 -2.76
N GLY A 42 -19.00 -5.96 -2.09
CA GLY A 42 -19.23 -6.27 -0.68
C GLY A 42 -19.07 -5.05 0.22
N TYR A 43 -18.07 -4.20 -0.07
CA TYR A 43 -17.86 -2.94 0.62
C TYR A 43 -19.01 -1.95 0.39
N ILE A 44 -19.44 -1.75 -0.86
CA ILE A 44 -20.51 -0.82 -1.22
C ILE A 44 -21.85 -1.27 -0.61
N VAL A 45 -22.17 -2.56 -0.74
CA VAL A 45 -23.40 -3.12 -0.17
C VAL A 45 -23.36 -3.08 1.36
N GLY A 46 -22.24 -3.50 1.96
CA GLY A 46 -22.05 -3.49 3.41
C GLY A 46 -22.15 -2.08 4.00
N SER A 47 -21.53 -1.09 3.35
CA SER A 47 -21.62 0.30 3.76
C SER A 47 -23.01 0.90 3.63
N ASP A 48 -23.72 0.64 2.53
CA ASP A 48 -25.09 1.14 2.36
C ASP A 48 -26.04 0.50 3.38
N VAL A 49 -25.90 -0.81 3.65
CA VAL A 49 -26.64 -1.49 4.73
C VAL A 49 -26.33 -0.87 6.08
N LEU A 50 -25.06 -0.61 6.39
CA LEU A 50 -24.65 0.00 7.66
C LEU A 50 -25.23 1.41 7.83
N VAL A 51 -25.15 2.25 6.78
CA VAL A 51 -25.69 3.61 6.79
C VAL A 51 -27.22 3.59 6.95
N ARG A 52 -27.93 2.68 6.28
CA ARG A 52 -29.40 2.59 6.37
C ARG A 52 -29.91 2.25 7.76
N ARG A 53 -29.09 1.60 8.60
CA ARG A 53 -29.44 1.33 10.02
C ARG A 53 -29.42 2.58 10.90
N LEU A 54 -28.82 3.67 10.44
CA LEU A 54 -28.77 4.93 11.19
C LEU A 54 -30.06 5.75 11.04
N PRO A 55 -30.41 6.62 12.00
CA PRO A 55 -31.53 7.55 11.88
C PRO A 55 -31.41 8.42 10.62
N LYS A 56 -32.53 8.68 9.93
CA LYS A 56 -32.58 9.41 8.64
C LYS A 56 -31.78 10.72 8.64
N ARG A 57 -31.82 11.47 9.75
CA ARG A 57 -31.09 12.73 9.94
C ARG A 57 -29.56 12.59 9.85
N SER A 58 -29.01 11.44 10.22
CA SER A 58 -27.55 11.20 10.29
C SER A 58 -27.01 10.52 9.04
N GLN A 59 -27.86 9.91 8.21
CA GLN A 59 -27.43 9.18 7.02
C GLN A 59 -26.68 10.07 6.02
N SER A 60 -27.18 11.28 5.78
CA SER A 60 -26.56 12.24 4.87
C SER A 60 -25.17 12.66 5.34
N SER A 61 -24.98 12.82 6.66
CA SER A 61 -23.70 13.21 7.25
C SER A 61 -22.69 12.07 7.30
N VAL A 62 -23.14 10.81 7.47
CA VAL A 62 -22.23 9.65 7.62
C VAL A 62 -21.80 9.06 6.26
N ARG A 63 -22.63 9.15 5.22
CA ARG A 63 -22.31 8.61 3.87
C ARG A 63 -20.91 9.02 3.38
N PRO A 64 -20.51 10.30 3.40
CA PRO A 64 -19.18 10.71 2.93
C PRO A 64 -18.04 10.05 3.72
N TRP A 65 -18.17 9.96 5.04
CA TRP A 65 -17.13 9.37 5.91
C TRP A 65 -16.92 7.89 5.64
N VAL A 66 -17.98 7.16 5.30
CA VAL A 66 -17.83 5.75 4.92
C VAL A 66 -16.99 5.66 3.66
N TRP A 67 -17.27 6.44 2.62
CA TRP A 67 -16.44 6.44 1.39
C TRP A 67 -14.97 6.81 1.61
N VAL A 68 -14.69 7.72 2.54
CA VAL A 68 -13.31 8.13 2.87
C VAL A 68 -12.61 7.12 3.80
N GLY A 69 -13.38 6.29 4.52
CA GLY A 69 -12.88 5.31 5.49
C GLY A 69 -11.73 4.42 4.99
N PRO A 70 -11.85 3.76 3.83
CA PRO A 70 -10.78 2.92 3.28
C PRO A 70 -9.49 3.70 3.01
N ALA A 71 -9.59 4.92 2.49
CA ALA A 71 -8.42 5.77 2.27
C ALA A 71 -7.74 6.13 3.59
N ILE A 72 -8.51 6.52 4.61
CA ILE A 72 -7.98 6.79 5.95
C ILE A 72 -7.32 5.54 6.54
N LEU A 73 -7.92 4.36 6.37
CA LEU A 73 -7.35 3.10 6.83
C LEU A 73 -5.99 2.82 6.17
N PHE A 74 -5.91 2.94 4.84
CA PHE A 74 -4.65 2.74 4.11
C PHE A 74 -3.57 3.75 4.53
N VAL A 75 -3.92 5.03 4.66
CA VAL A 75 -3.01 6.05 5.16
C VAL A 75 -2.56 5.71 6.58
N GLY A 76 -3.48 5.29 7.45
CA GLY A 76 -3.18 4.85 8.81
C GLY A 76 -2.15 3.72 8.86
N VAL A 77 -2.35 2.67 8.06
CA VAL A 77 -1.52 1.46 8.08
C VAL A 77 -0.19 1.63 7.33
N ILE A 78 -0.21 2.22 6.13
CA ILE A 78 0.96 2.28 5.26
C ILE A 78 1.84 3.49 5.60
N LEU A 79 1.25 4.58 6.11
CA LEU A 79 1.98 5.81 6.37
C LEU A 79 2.10 6.12 7.87
N VAL A 80 0.97 6.25 8.57
CA VAL A 80 0.98 6.74 9.97
C VAL A 80 1.65 5.73 10.90
N TYR A 81 1.35 4.43 10.78
CA TYR A 81 1.95 3.38 11.60
C TYR A 81 3.48 3.35 11.51
N PRO A 82 4.11 3.23 10.32
CA PRO A 82 5.56 3.26 10.22
C PRO A 82 6.15 4.62 10.60
N MET A 83 5.46 5.74 10.30
CA MET A 83 5.90 7.08 10.70
C MET A 83 6.00 7.22 12.22
N VAL A 84 5.01 6.73 12.98
CA VAL A 84 5.09 6.73 14.44
C VAL A 84 6.29 5.89 14.89
N GLY A 85 6.52 4.74 14.25
CA GLY A 85 7.70 3.91 14.50
C GLY A 85 9.02 4.64 14.27
N THR A 86 9.14 5.43 13.20
CA THR A 86 10.35 6.21 12.92
C THR A 86 10.53 7.37 13.90
N ILE A 87 9.45 8.07 14.26
CA ILE A 87 9.47 9.13 15.28
C ILE A 87 9.94 8.56 16.61
N VAL A 88 9.35 7.45 17.07
CA VAL A 88 9.75 6.80 18.32
C VAL A 88 11.21 6.35 18.26
N ARG A 89 11.64 5.68 17.17
CA ARG A 89 13.04 5.24 17.04
C ARG A 89 14.04 6.40 17.02
N SER A 90 13.65 7.58 16.56
CA SER A 90 14.55 8.75 16.49
C SER A 90 15.02 9.25 17.87
N VAL A 91 14.26 8.97 18.94
CA VAL A 91 14.59 9.35 20.31
C VAL A 91 15.28 8.25 21.13
N PHE A 92 15.61 7.12 20.50
CA PHE A 92 16.36 6.01 21.11
C PHE A 92 17.79 5.93 20.56
N ASP A 93 18.65 5.21 21.27
CA ASP A 93 20.00 4.90 20.81
C ASP A 93 20.00 4.09 19.49
N ARG A 94 21.19 3.91 18.88
CA ARG A 94 21.37 3.15 17.63
C ARG A 94 20.88 1.69 17.69
N HIS A 95 20.73 1.15 18.90
CA HIS A 95 20.30 -0.22 19.14
C HIS A 95 18.80 -0.31 19.47
N GLY A 96 18.12 0.84 19.63
CA GLY A 96 16.72 0.93 20.04
C GLY A 96 16.48 0.55 21.50
N SER A 97 17.52 0.40 22.32
CA SER A 97 17.43 -0.14 23.69
C SER A 97 17.28 0.93 24.77
N THR A 98 17.94 2.06 24.59
CA THR A 98 17.98 3.14 25.59
C THR A 98 17.35 4.39 25.02
N PHE A 99 16.47 5.03 25.78
CA PHE A 99 15.92 6.34 25.42
C PHE A 99 17.00 7.42 25.59
N VAL A 100 17.30 8.17 24.54
CA VAL A 100 18.33 9.23 24.50
C VAL A 100 17.76 10.62 24.25
N GLY A 101 16.42 10.74 24.16
CA GLY A 101 15.73 12.02 23.91
C GLY A 101 16.18 12.67 22.61
N LEU A 102 16.57 13.94 22.65
CA LEU A 102 17.06 14.68 21.48
C LEU A 102 18.55 14.50 21.19
N GLY A 103 19.25 13.60 21.90
CA GLY A 103 20.71 13.43 21.79
C GLY A 103 21.20 13.08 20.37
N ASN A 104 20.39 12.37 19.58
CA ASN A 104 20.70 12.09 18.18
C ASN A 104 20.69 13.37 17.33
N PHE A 105 19.76 14.29 17.58
CA PHE A 105 19.64 15.54 16.83
C PHE A 105 20.74 16.52 17.21
N THR A 106 21.07 16.65 18.49
CA THR A 106 22.17 17.54 18.93
C THR A 106 23.51 17.09 18.36
N ARG A 107 23.75 15.78 18.28
CA ARG A 107 24.95 15.20 17.66
C ARG A 107 25.05 15.47 16.16
N LEU A 108 23.94 15.61 15.46
CA LEU A 108 23.95 15.94 14.03
C LEU A 108 24.26 17.42 13.76
N LEU A 109 24.00 18.29 14.74
CA LEU A 109 24.10 19.74 14.60
C LEU A 109 25.39 20.33 15.21
N THR A 110 26.22 19.51 15.85
CA THR A 110 27.51 19.91 16.46
C THR A 110 28.63 19.07 15.88
#